data_AF-A0A4Y9XSD4-F1
#
_entry.id   AF-A0A4Y9XSD4-F1
#
_cell.length_a   1.000
_cell.length_b   1.000
_cell.length_c   1.000
_cell.angle_alpha   90.00
_cell.angle_beta   90.00
_cell.angle_gamma   90.00
#
_symmetry.space_group_name_H-M   'P 1'
#
loop_
_entity.id
_entity.type
_entity.pdbx_description
1 polymer ?
#
loop_
_entity_poly.entity_id
_entity_poly.type
_entity_poly.pdbx_seq_one_letter_code
_entity_poly.pdbx_strand_id
1 'polypeptide(L)'
;MLPRRSKLSLTMQLNHFAGTSEVWNQPAVDIPNLTSLQLRGNPCFIVLILQHLSIPARTQLDLDLRCWERTSESNLRDVVPILKSRIAEPSLSPELTIQHINICEYTGTLSLTAYSSLDGPWEASFLLRMRLRYKDPLFAVWWMDDFISYLHLPTLTSLGVNLDWIGRTYLQVLPVLAHWQDVQSLWLYGKHTMCQLLQYLQLDDVLPSLDTLHLTEAWKNDSREPKEWDDLQPDVQTFLTSGKLSQRIRSIVLLSTHLNLSDTLWSFLQSNFPNITLS
;
A
#
# COMPACT_ATOMS: atom_id res chain seq x y z
N MET A 1 7.91 -33.30 -6.56
CA MET A 1 6.56 -32.88 -6.98
C MET A 1 6.28 -31.51 -6.38
N LEU A 2 5.97 -30.49 -7.18
CA LEU A 2 5.54 -29.20 -6.65
C LEU A 2 4.10 -29.33 -6.13
N PRO A 3 3.76 -28.77 -4.94
CA PRO A 3 2.40 -28.81 -4.43
C PRO A 3 1.44 -28.12 -5.41
N ARG A 4 0.28 -28.74 -5.66
CA ARG A 4 -0.77 -28.14 -6.48
C ARG A 4 -1.28 -26.88 -5.78
N ARG A 5 -1.06 -25.72 -6.39
CA ARG A 5 -1.62 -24.44 -5.93
C ARG A 5 -3.12 -24.45 -6.20
N SER A 6 -3.92 -24.32 -5.15
CA SER A 6 -5.38 -24.27 -5.27
C SER A 6 -5.87 -22.83 -5.30
N LYS A 7 -6.81 -22.54 -6.20
CA LYS A 7 -7.56 -21.27 -6.26
C LYS A 7 -9.02 -21.56 -5.98
N LEU A 8 -9.65 -20.80 -5.09
CA LEU A 8 -11.07 -20.89 -4.80
C LEU A 8 -11.74 -19.58 -5.20
N SER A 9 -12.76 -19.66 -6.05
CA SER A 9 -13.59 -18.51 -6.46
C SER A 9 -15.03 -18.77 -6.05
N LEU A 10 -15.56 -17.96 -5.15
CA LEU A 10 -16.95 -18.01 -4.71
C LEU A 10 -17.67 -16.74 -5.19
N THR A 11 -18.73 -16.94 -5.98
CA THR A 11 -19.61 -15.85 -6.41
C THR A 11 -21.01 -16.14 -5.90
N MET A 12 -21.52 -15.28 -5.03
CA MET A 12 -22.90 -15.37 -4.58
C MET A 12 -23.76 -14.34 -5.32
N GLN A 13 -24.93 -14.79 -5.79
CA GLN A 13 -25.94 -13.89 -6.37
C GLN A 13 -26.61 -13.08 -5.25
N LEU A 14 -26.91 -11.81 -5.53
CA LEU A 14 -27.59 -10.89 -4.61
C LEU A 14 -29.07 -11.30 -4.45
N ASN A 15 -29.33 -12.33 -3.66
CA ASN A 15 -30.66 -12.57 -3.10
C ASN A 15 -30.59 -12.20 -1.62
N HIS A 16 -31.63 -11.54 -1.09
CA HIS A 16 -31.69 -11.06 0.30
C HIS A 16 -31.28 -12.17 1.29
N PHE A 17 -30.07 -12.08 1.82
CA PHE A 17 -29.62 -12.93 2.92
C PHE A 17 -30.00 -12.24 4.22
N ALA A 18 -30.99 -12.80 4.92
CA ALA A 18 -31.45 -12.35 6.24
C ALA A 18 -30.92 -13.26 7.37
N GLY A 19 -29.72 -13.82 7.20
CA GLY A 19 -29.10 -14.64 8.23
C GLY A 19 -28.40 -13.77 9.27
N THR A 20 -28.83 -13.87 10.52
CA THR A 20 -28.10 -13.32 11.66
C THR A 20 -26.92 -14.22 11.98
N SER A 21 -25.72 -13.65 12.05
CA SER A 21 -24.50 -14.33 12.49
C SER A 21 -24.69 -14.79 13.94
N GLU A 22 -24.87 -16.09 14.17
CA GLU A 22 -24.55 -16.66 15.48
C GLU A 22 -23.05 -16.55 15.70
N VAL A 23 -22.62 -16.22 16.91
CA VAL A 23 -21.19 -16.09 17.25
C VAL A 23 -20.59 -17.49 17.36
N TRP A 24 -19.93 -17.95 16.30
CA TRP A 24 -19.20 -19.21 16.30
C TRP A 24 -17.71 -18.90 16.46
N ASN A 25 -17.12 -19.41 17.54
CA ASN A 25 -15.80 -18.96 18.01
C ASN A 25 -14.59 -19.56 17.28
N GLN A 26 -14.77 -20.38 16.23
CA GLN A 26 -13.66 -21.07 15.55
C GLN A 26 -13.89 -21.28 14.04
N PRO A 27 -12.82 -21.28 13.21
CA PRO A 27 -12.91 -21.64 11.80
C PRO A 27 -13.35 -23.10 11.65
N ALA A 28 -14.34 -23.35 10.78
CA ALA A 28 -14.97 -24.65 10.60
C ALA A 28 -14.41 -25.44 9.41
N VAL A 29 -13.73 -24.77 8.46
CA VAL A 29 -13.28 -25.37 7.21
C VAL A 29 -11.81 -25.04 6.96
N ASP A 30 -10.97 -26.06 6.75
CA ASP A 30 -9.57 -25.91 6.38
C ASP A 30 -9.34 -26.30 4.92
N ILE A 31 -8.61 -25.45 4.18
CA ILE A 31 -8.22 -25.70 2.79
C ILE A 31 -6.69 -25.60 2.69
N PRO A 32 -5.96 -26.67 3.07
CA PRO A 32 -4.51 -26.67 2.98
C PRO A 32 -4.10 -26.51 1.51
N ASN A 33 -3.20 -25.57 1.24
CA ASN A 33 -2.72 -25.14 -0.11
C ASN A 33 -3.59 -24.12 -0.86
N LEU A 34 -4.53 -23.44 -0.19
CA LEU A 34 -5.22 -22.30 -0.79
C LEU A 34 -4.23 -21.14 -1.03
N THR A 35 -3.99 -20.82 -2.30
CA THR A 35 -3.06 -19.75 -2.70
C THR A 35 -3.76 -18.45 -3.08
N SER A 36 -5.04 -18.54 -3.47
CA SER A 36 -5.87 -17.38 -3.76
C SER A 36 -7.33 -17.68 -3.46
N LEU A 37 -7.98 -16.76 -2.75
CA LEU A 37 -9.41 -16.76 -2.49
C LEU A 37 -10.04 -15.53 -3.13
N GLN A 38 -10.97 -15.76 -4.05
CA GLN A 38 -11.76 -14.69 -4.67
C GLN A 38 -13.19 -14.74 -4.17
N LEU A 39 -13.66 -13.63 -3.58
CA LEU A 39 -15.01 -13.49 -3.06
C LEU A 39 -15.75 -12.34 -3.75
N ARG A 40 -16.99 -12.62 -4.19
CA ARG A 40 -17.90 -11.63 -4.78
C ARG A 40 -19.34 -11.90 -4.31
N GLY A 41 -20.05 -10.85 -3.91
CA GLY A 41 -21.46 -10.95 -3.53
C GLY A 41 -21.78 -10.16 -2.26
N ASN A 42 -22.82 -10.61 -1.54
CA ASN A 42 -23.31 -9.94 -0.33
C ASN A 42 -22.20 -9.81 0.75
N PRO A 43 -22.02 -8.62 1.34
CA PRO A 43 -21.01 -8.39 2.37
C PRO A 43 -21.10 -9.28 3.60
N CYS A 44 -22.31 -9.48 4.16
CA CYS A 44 -22.51 -10.30 5.36
C CYS A 44 -22.07 -11.75 5.12
N PHE A 45 -22.33 -12.28 3.93
CA PHE A 45 -21.89 -13.63 3.56
C PHE A 45 -20.37 -13.72 3.36
N ILE A 46 -19.76 -12.68 2.81
CA ILE A 46 -18.29 -12.61 2.67
C ILE A 46 -17.63 -12.59 4.05
N VAL A 47 -18.16 -11.82 4.99
CA VAL A 47 -17.70 -11.80 6.39
C VAL A 47 -17.78 -13.20 7.00
N LEU A 48 -18.93 -13.89 6.85
CA LEU A 48 -19.09 -15.26 7.33
C LEU A 48 -18.03 -16.19 6.73
N ILE A 49 -17.80 -16.16 5.41
CA ILE A 49 -16.74 -16.97 4.79
C ILE A 49 -15.38 -16.67 5.41
N LEU A 50 -15.05 -15.38 5.59
CA LEU A 50 -13.76 -14.98 6.13
C LEU A 50 -13.57 -15.35 7.62
N GLN A 51 -14.65 -15.42 8.39
CA GLN A 51 -14.65 -15.87 9.79
C GLN A 51 -14.51 -17.39 9.91
N HIS A 52 -15.13 -18.15 8.99
CA HIS A 52 -15.20 -19.61 9.11
C HIS A 52 -14.16 -20.38 8.32
N LEU A 53 -13.54 -19.75 7.32
CA LEU A 53 -12.51 -20.38 6.50
C LEU A 53 -11.14 -20.17 7.13
N SER A 54 -10.49 -21.26 7.52
CA SER A 54 -9.05 -21.27 7.79
C SER A 54 -8.33 -21.05 6.47
N ILE A 55 -7.83 -19.84 6.27
CA ILE A 55 -7.08 -19.46 5.08
C ILE A 55 -5.60 -19.48 5.46
N PRO A 56 -4.77 -20.25 4.74
CA PRO A 56 -3.34 -20.32 4.99
C PRO A 56 -2.64 -18.95 5.00
N ALA A 57 -1.50 -18.90 5.70
CA ALA A 57 -0.54 -17.82 5.54
C ALA A 57 -0.13 -17.71 4.05
N ARG A 58 0.11 -16.47 3.57
CA ARG A 58 0.50 -16.18 2.18
C ARG A 58 -0.58 -16.48 1.12
N THR A 59 -1.84 -16.61 1.51
CA THR A 59 -2.96 -16.61 0.54
C THR A 59 -3.21 -15.18 0.03
N GLN A 60 -3.44 -15.04 -1.28
CA GLN A 60 -3.97 -13.79 -1.86
C GLN A 60 -5.49 -13.72 -1.65
N LEU A 61 -5.98 -12.64 -1.06
CA LEU A 61 -7.41 -12.35 -0.92
C LEU A 61 -7.87 -11.35 -1.97
N ASP A 62 -8.85 -11.73 -2.79
CA ASP A 62 -9.43 -10.92 -3.86
C ASP A 62 -10.91 -10.66 -3.57
N LEU A 63 -11.27 -9.48 -3.08
CA LEU A 63 -12.65 -9.09 -2.78
C LEU A 63 -13.22 -8.19 -3.88
N ASP A 64 -14.40 -8.52 -4.41
CA ASP A 64 -15.14 -7.67 -5.34
C ASP A 64 -16.31 -6.97 -4.65
N LEU A 65 -16.05 -5.72 -4.26
CA LEU A 65 -16.93 -4.84 -3.48
C LEU A 65 -17.82 -3.98 -4.38
N ARG A 66 -17.75 -4.10 -5.71
CA ARG A 66 -18.52 -3.24 -6.65
C ARG A 66 -20.04 -3.34 -6.48
N CYS A 67 -20.50 -4.41 -5.83
CA CYS A 67 -21.89 -4.68 -5.54
C CYS A 67 -22.31 -4.27 -4.11
N TRP A 68 -21.39 -3.70 -3.33
CA TRP A 68 -21.67 -3.25 -1.97
C TRP A 68 -22.25 -1.83 -2.04
N GLU A 69 -23.37 -1.62 -1.36
CA GLU A 69 -23.99 -0.30 -1.32
C GLU A 69 -23.16 0.67 -0.46
N ARG A 70 -23.15 1.95 -0.86
CA ARG A 70 -22.35 3.05 -0.26
C ARG A 70 -22.55 3.22 1.25
N THR A 71 -23.66 2.75 1.80
CA THR A 71 -24.07 2.92 3.21
C THR A 71 -23.44 1.92 4.18
N SER A 72 -22.57 1.02 3.71
CA SER A 72 -22.11 -0.12 4.49
C SER A 72 -20.78 0.07 5.23
N GLU A 73 -20.62 1.19 5.96
CA GLU A 73 -19.58 1.31 7.00
C GLU A 73 -19.60 0.10 7.97
N SER A 74 -20.78 -0.46 8.23
CA SER A 74 -20.96 -1.66 9.06
C SER A 74 -20.20 -2.88 8.54
N ASN A 75 -20.17 -3.10 7.22
CA ASN A 75 -19.64 -4.34 6.65
C ASN A 75 -18.11 -4.33 6.56
N LEU A 76 -17.49 -3.15 6.52
CA LEU A 76 -16.04 -3.01 6.63
C LEU A 76 -15.57 -3.14 8.07
N ARG A 77 -16.34 -2.66 9.06
CA ARG A 77 -16.08 -2.95 10.49
C ARG A 77 -16.00 -4.44 10.79
N ASP A 78 -16.64 -5.28 9.99
CA ASP A 78 -16.61 -6.73 10.17
C ASP A 78 -15.43 -7.40 9.43
N VAL A 79 -15.02 -6.86 8.28
CA VAL A 79 -13.89 -7.39 7.50
C VAL A 79 -12.54 -6.94 8.07
N VAL A 80 -12.41 -5.67 8.48
CA VAL A 80 -11.15 -5.09 8.99
C VAL A 80 -10.58 -5.88 10.17
N PRO A 81 -11.35 -6.30 11.21
CA PRO A 81 -10.83 -7.11 12.30
C PRO A 81 -10.35 -8.48 11.85
N ILE A 82 -11.01 -9.11 10.88
CA ILE A 82 -10.58 -10.41 10.35
C ILE A 82 -9.25 -10.25 9.63
N LEU A 83 -9.11 -9.19 8.84
CA LEU A 83 -7.85 -8.87 8.16
C LEU A 83 -6.74 -8.51 9.15
N LYS A 84 -7.05 -7.70 10.16
CA LYS A 84 -6.13 -7.34 11.25
C LYS A 84 -5.67 -8.57 12.00
N SER A 85 -6.58 -9.48 12.34
CA SER A 85 -6.25 -10.72 13.06
C SER A 85 -5.24 -11.57 12.30
N ARG A 86 -5.30 -11.60 10.96
CA ARG A 86 -4.34 -12.32 10.11
C ARG A 86 -2.98 -11.65 10.02
N ILE A 87 -2.96 -10.33 10.07
CA ILE A 87 -1.73 -9.54 10.08
C ILE A 87 -1.05 -9.66 11.45
N ALA A 88 -1.84 -9.70 12.52
CA ALA A 88 -1.39 -9.75 13.90
C ALA A 88 -1.26 -11.18 14.47
N GLU A 89 -1.63 -12.22 13.71
CA GLU A 89 -1.72 -13.58 14.24
C GLU A 89 -0.33 -14.10 14.59
N PRO A 90 -0.04 -14.38 15.88
CA PRO A 90 1.27 -14.88 16.33
C PRO A 90 1.58 -16.31 15.85
N SER A 91 0.68 -16.93 15.07
CA SER A 91 0.85 -18.22 14.40
C SER A 91 1.61 -18.12 13.06
N LEU A 92 1.71 -16.92 12.48
CA LEU A 92 2.79 -16.60 11.56
C LEU A 92 4.07 -16.70 12.39
N SER A 93 4.88 -17.72 12.12
CA SER A 93 6.13 -18.03 12.83
C SER A 93 6.78 -16.77 13.41
N PRO A 94 7.21 -16.72 14.69
CA PRO A 94 7.71 -15.52 15.36
C PRO A 94 8.88 -14.78 14.65
N GLU A 95 9.43 -15.38 13.60
CA GLU A 95 10.42 -14.83 12.67
C GLU A 95 9.82 -13.95 11.54
N LEU A 96 8.50 -13.94 11.34
CA LEU A 96 7.82 -13.27 10.22
C LEU A 96 7.10 -12.00 10.68
N THR A 97 7.86 -10.98 11.06
CA THR A 97 7.34 -9.63 11.33
C THR A 97 7.09 -8.89 10.03
N ILE A 98 5.94 -8.22 9.89
CA ILE A 98 5.71 -7.33 8.75
C ILE A 98 6.56 -6.07 8.94
N GLN A 99 7.49 -5.84 8.02
CA GLN A 99 8.37 -4.68 8.02
C GLN A 99 8.07 -3.73 6.86
N HIS A 100 7.46 -4.26 5.79
CA HIS A 100 7.19 -3.51 4.57
C HIS A 100 5.74 -3.69 4.12
N ILE A 101 5.11 -2.58 3.72
CA ILE A 101 3.79 -2.60 3.06
C ILE A 101 3.88 -1.84 1.74
N ASN A 102 3.30 -2.38 0.68
CA ASN A 102 3.03 -1.66 -0.55
C ASN A 102 1.52 -1.54 -0.78
N ILE A 103 1.07 -0.31 -1.02
CA ILE A 103 -0.31 0.04 -1.35
C ILE A 103 -0.30 0.59 -2.77
N CYS A 104 -1.05 -0.06 -3.66
CA CYS A 104 -1.18 0.36 -5.05
C CYS A 104 -2.64 0.42 -5.46
N GLU A 105 -3.05 1.45 -6.18
CA GLU A 105 -4.35 1.53 -6.84
C GLU A 105 -4.19 1.43 -8.35
N TYR A 106 -5.06 0.65 -8.99
CA TYR A 106 -5.16 0.56 -10.44
C TYR A 106 -6.58 0.20 -10.87
N THR A 107 -7.15 0.99 -11.77
CA THR A 107 -8.42 0.71 -12.46
C THR A 107 -9.53 0.23 -11.50
N GLY A 108 -9.79 0.98 -10.42
CA GLY A 108 -10.85 0.65 -9.46
C GLY A 108 -10.52 -0.59 -8.61
N THR A 109 -9.22 -0.86 -8.42
CA THR A 109 -8.71 -1.92 -7.56
C THR A 109 -7.66 -1.36 -6.61
N LEU A 110 -7.91 -1.45 -5.32
CA LEU A 110 -6.92 -1.15 -4.29
C LEU A 110 -6.21 -2.45 -3.91
N SER A 111 -4.89 -2.44 -3.93
CA SER A 111 -4.04 -3.59 -3.62
C SER A 111 -3.14 -3.26 -2.44
N LEU A 112 -3.14 -4.11 -1.41
CA LEU A 112 -2.22 -4.04 -0.29
C LEU A 112 -1.39 -5.33 -0.25
N THR A 113 -0.07 -5.20 -0.22
CA THR A 113 0.83 -6.35 -0.04
C THR A 113 1.81 -6.08 1.09
N ALA A 114 1.90 -7.01 2.04
CA ALA A 114 2.77 -6.94 3.20
C ALA A 114 3.90 -7.98 3.09
N TYR A 115 5.11 -7.60 3.49
CA TYR A 115 6.33 -8.42 3.39
C TYR A 115 7.11 -8.36 4.70
N SER A 116 7.88 -9.43 4.97
CA SER A 116 8.82 -9.45 6.10
C SER A 116 10.16 -8.79 5.79
N SER A 117 10.59 -8.80 4.52
CA SER A 117 11.82 -8.16 4.04
C SER A 117 11.70 -7.86 2.54
N LEU A 118 12.44 -6.85 2.08
CA LEU A 118 12.63 -6.53 0.65
C LEU A 118 13.72 -7.39 -0.02
N ASP A 119 14.53 -8.12 0.75
CA ASP A 119 15.64 -8.95 0.27
C ASP A 119 15.12 -10.31 -0.22
N GLY A 120 14.42 -10.31 -1.36
CA GLY A 120 13.95 -11.55 -1.98
C GLY A 120 13.10 -11.33 -3.22
N PRO A 121 12.88 -12.37 -4.02
CA PRO A 121 11.96 -12.29 -5.16
C PRO A 121 10.57 -11.89 -4.64
N TRP A 122 10.02 -10.78 -5.18
CA TRP A 122 8.81 -10.09 -4.68
C TRP A 122 7.58 -11.00 -4.54
N GLU A 123 7.52 -12.11 -5.28
CA GLU A 123 6.43 -13.07 -5.21
C GLU A 123 6.57 -14.13 -4.10
N ALA A 124 7.77 -14.35 -3.55
CA ALA A 124 8.03 -15.40 -2.56
C ALA A 124 8.02 -14.90 -1.12
N SER A 125 8.16 -13.59 -0.91
CA SER A 125 8.29 -12.96 0.42
C SER A 125 7.03 -12.33 0.98
N PHE A 126 5.93 -12.26 0.21
CA PHE A 126 4.70 -11.66 0.73
C PHE A 126 4.06 -12.54 1.80
N LEU A 127 3.70 -11.91 2.91
CA LEU A 127 2.99 -12.52 4.03
C LEU A 127 1.48 -12.45 3.82
N LEU A 128 1.03 -11.32 3.25
CA LEU A 128 -0.36 -11.06 2.93
C LEU A 128 -0.44 -10.27 1.62
N ARG A 129 -1.36 -10.66 0.75
CA ARG A 129 -1.77 -9.85 -0.40
C ARG A 129 -3.28 -9.74 -0.42
N MET A 130 -3.77 -8.52 -0.56
CA MET A 130 -5.19 -8.21 -0.62
C MET A 130 -5.47 -7.32 -1.82
N ARG A 131 -6.54 -7.62 -2.55
CA ARG A 131 -7.04 -6.80 -3.65
C ARG A 131 -8.52 -6.56 -3.46
N LEU A 132 -8.91 -5.30 -3.52
CA LEU A 132 -10.27 -4.83 -3.32
C LEU A 132 -10.72 -4.13 -4.59
N ARG A 133 -11.65 -4.73 -5.33
CA ARG A 133 -12.28 -4.07 -6.47
C ARG A 133 -13.44 -3.25 -5.97
N TYR A 134 -13.48 -1.97 -6.32
CA TYR A 134 -14.50 -1.04 -5.88
C TYR A 134 -15.06 -0.23 -7.05
N LYS A 135 -16.22 0.41 -6.85
CA LYS A 135 -16.88 1.25 -7.86
C LYS A 135 -16.67 2.74 -7.59
N ASP A 136 -16.62 3.13 -6.32
CA ASP A 136 -16.55 4.53 -5.90
C ASP A 136 -15.08 4.92 -5.62
N PRO A 137 -14.48 5.91 -6.30
CA PRO A 137 -13.12 6.38 -6.01
C PRO A 137 -12.92 6.85 -4.57
N LEU A 138 -13.96 7.36 -3.91
CA LEU A 138 -13.88 7.73 -2.50
C LEU A 138 -13.58 6.50 -1.64
N PHE A 139 -14.08 5.31 -2.02
CA PHE A 139 -13.80 4.02 -1.36
C PHE A 139 -12.34 3.85 -0.97
N ALA A 140 -11.43 4.06 -1.91
CA ALA A 140 -10.02 3.83 -1.64
C ALA A 140 -9.49 4.77 -0.55
N VAL A 141 -9.93 6.02 -0.51
CA VAL A 141 -9.45 7.03 0.44
C VAL A 141 -9.88 6.69 1.87
N TRP A 142 -11.19 6.53 2.13
CA TRP A 142 -11.65 6.20 3.48
C TRP A 142 -11.29 4.78 3.89
N TRP A 143 -11.25 3.81 2.97
CA TRP A 143 -10.78 2.48 3.29
C TRP A 143 -9.33 2.48 3.74
N MET A 144 -8.45 3.23 3.04
CA MET A 144 -7.05 3.36 3.47
C MET A 144 -6.97 3.98 4.85
N ASP A 145 -7.64 5.10 5.07
CA ASP A 145 -7.62 5.80 6.35
C ASP A 145 -8.10 4.90 7.51
N ASP A 146 -9.28 4.30 7.36
CA ASP A 146 -9.85 3.38 8.35
C ASP A 146 -8.95 2.16 8.54
N PHE A 147 -8.64 1.42 7.47
CA PHE A 147 -7.88 0.17 7.56
C PHE A 147 -6.52 0.39 8.22
N ILE A 148 -5.81 1.45 7.84
CA ILE A 148 -4.47 1.74 8.34
C ILE A 148 -4.51 2.31 9.75
N SER A 149 -5.50 3.15 10.09
CA SER A 149 -5.66 3.63 11.47
C SER A 149 -5.87 2.48 12.47
N TYR A 150 -6.53 1.39 12.05
CA TYR A 150 -6.69 0.19 12.86
C TYR A 150 -5.47 -0.75 12.84
N LEU A 151 -4.59 -0.61 11.84
CA LEU A 151 -3.45 -1.48 11.62
C LEU A 151 -2.24 -1.02 12.43
N HIS A 152 -2.14 -1.46 13.68
CA HIS A 152 -0.95 -1.21 14.48
C HIS A 152 0.16 -2.20 14.11
N LEU A 153 1.17 -1.72 13.36
CA LEU A 153 2.36 -2.48 12.98
C LEU A 153 3.60 -1.83 13.56
N PRO A 154 4.00 -2.17 14.80
CA PRO A 154 5.11 -1.52 15.49
C PRO A 154 6.47 -1.76 14.82
N THR A 155 6.57 -2.76 13.94
CA THR A 155 7.79 -3.11 13.20
C THR A 155 7.79 -2.58 11.77
N LEU A 156 6.79 -1.80 11.35
CA LEU A 156 6.70 -1.27 9.99
C LEU A 156 7.80 -0.20 9.78
N THR A 157 8.85 -0.55 9.06
CA THR A 157 9.97 0.36 8.76
C THR A 157 9.83 0.99 7.38
N SER A 158 9.05 0.38 6.48
CA SER A 158 8.99 0.79 5.08
C SER A 158 7.57 0.76 4.53
N LEU A 159 7.27 1.77 3.72
CA LEU A 159 5.99 1.89 3.04
C LEU A 159 6.19 2.27 1.58
N GLY A 160 5.48 1.61 0.68
CA GLY A 160 5.34 2.01 -0.72
C GLY A 160 3.90 2.39 -1.06
N VAL A 161 3.74 3.50 -1.80
CA VAL A 161 2.44 4.07 -2.15
C VAL A 161 2.40 4.42 -3.62
N ASN A 162 1.43 3.85 -4.35
CA ASN A 162 1.06 4.21 -5.71
C ASN A 162 -0.44 4.47 -5.78
N LEU A 163 -0.87 5.73 -5.83
CA LEU A 163 -2.27 6.14 -5.87
C LEU A 163 -2.59 6.96 -7.12
N ASP A 164 -1.85 6.75 -8.21
CA ASP A 164 -1.93 7.61 -9.40
C ASP A 164 -3.31 7.63 -10.07
N TRP A 165 -4.09 6.59 -9.83
CA TRP A 165 -5.42 6.39 -10.40
C TRP A 165 -6.54 6.99 -9.52
N ILE A 166 -6.23 7.34 -8.27
CA ILE A 166 -7.13 8.12 -7.41
C ILE A 166 -6.96 9.59 -7.84
N GLY A 167 -7.90 10.07 -8.65
CA GLY A 167 -7.84 11.41 -9.24
C GLY A 167 -7.52 12.52 -8.23
N ARG A 168 -6.87 13.59 -8.71
CA ARG A 168 -6.29 14.70 -7.91
C ARG A 168 -7.20 15.30 -6.84
N THR A 169 -8.52 15.24 -7.03
CA THR A 169 -9.49 15.85 -6.14
C THR A 169 -9.69 15.08 -4.84
N TYR A 170 -9.37 13.79 -4.80
CA TYR A 170 -9.77 12.90 -3.69
C TYR A 170 -8.67 12.67 -2.65
N LEU A 171 -7.43 13.03 -2.95
CA LEU A 171 -6.27 12.82 -2.09
C LEU A 171 -5.84 14.07 -1.29
N GLN A 172 -6.64 15.14 -1.34
CA GLN A 172 -6.40 16.39 -0.60
C GLN A 172 -6.47 16.23 0.93
N VAL A 173 -6.83 15.05 1.40
CA VAL A 173 -6.72 14.64 2.80
C VAL A 173 -6.28 13.18 2.76
N LEU A 174 -5.00 12.91 2.98
CA LEU A 174 -4.54 11.58 3.36
C LEU A 174 -4.16 11.66 4.86
N PRO A 175 -5.15 11.63 5.79
CA PRO A 175 -4.87 11.58 7.23
C PRO A 175 -4.01 10.36 7.58
N VAL A 176 -4.06 9.34 6.72
CA VAL A 176 -3.31 8.10 6.81
C VAL A 176 -1.81 8.23 7.10
N LEU A 177 -1.16 9.30 6.61
CA LEU A 177 0.27 9.53 6.89
C LEU A 177 0.52 9.77 8.39
N ALA A 178 -0.48 10.27 9.12
CA ALA A 178 -0.40 10.46 10.57
C ALA A 178 -0.38 9.13 11.34
N HIS A 179 -0.78 8.01 10.73
CA HIS A 179 -0.77 6.69 11.38
C HIS A 179 0.56 5.94 11.23
N TRP A 180 1.53 6.51 10.51
CA TRP A 180 2.78 5.85 10.14
C TRP A 180 4.01 6.49 10.78
N GLN A 181 3.91 6.80 12.06
CA GLN A 181 4.92 7.58 12.79
C GLN A 181 6.31 6.92 12.85
N ASP A 182 6.37 5.59 12.77
CA ASP A 182 7.60 4.79 12.86
C ASP A 182 8.23 4.47 11.49
N VAL A 183 7.58 4.86 10.38
CA VAL A 183 8.09 4.56 9.03
C VAL A 183 9.38 5.32 8.76
N GLN A 184 10.43 4.58 8.42
CA GLN A 184 11.78 5.09 8.13
C GLN A 184 12.05 5.25 6.63
N SER A 185 11.44 4.40 5.79
CA SER A 185 11.56 4.45 4.33
C SER A 185 10.20 4.60 3.67
N LEU A 186 10.06 5.60 2.81
CA LEU A 186 8.85 5.86 2.03
C LEU A 186 9.17 5.78 0.53
N TRP A 187 8.42 4.97 -0.20
CA TRP A 187 8.49 4.87 -1.65
C TRP A 187 7.23 5.50 -2.25
N LEU A 188 7.42 6.53 -3.06
CA LEU A 188 6.35 7.15 -3.82
C LEU A 188 6.45 6.73 -5.28
N TYR A 189 5.37 6.15 -5.77
CA TYR A 189 5.25 5.65 -7.14
C TYR A 189 4.21 6.44 -7.89
N GLY A 190 4.55 6.81 -9.12
CA GLY A 190 3.66 7.56 -9.97
C GLY A 190 3.70 9.07 -9.73
N LYS A 191 3.58 9.80 -10.83
CA LYS A 191 3.63 11.27 -10.86
C LYS A 191 2.55 11.91 -9.98
N HIS A 192 1.33 11.39 -10.00
CA HIS A 192 0.21 12.02 -9.29
C HIS A 192 0.33 11.82 -7.78
N THR A 193 0.76 10.64 -7.36
CA THR A 193 1.03 10.30 -5.96
C THR A 193 2.10 11.21 -5.38
N MET A 194 3.22 11.39 -6.08
CA MET A 194 4.28 12.32 -5.64
C MET A 194 3.80 13.77 -5.55
N CYS A 195 3.15 14.26 -6.61
CA CYS A 195 2.62 15.64 -6.68
C CYS A 195 1.78 15.99 -5.43
N GLN A 196 0.99 15.03 -4.94
CA GLN A 196 0.09 15.26 -3.82
C GLN A 196 0.73 14.99 -2.46
N LEU A 197 1.67 14.04 -2.37
CA LEU A 197 2.23 13.64 -1.08
C LEU A 197 3.45 14.48 -0.67
N LEU A 198 4.25 14.96 -1.63
CA LEU A 198 5.47 15.72 -1.34
C LEU A 198 5.20 16.99 -0.52
N GLN A 199 4.07 17.68 -0.75
CA GLN A 199 3.69 18.87 0.02
C GLN A 199 3.47 18.58 1.51
N TYR A 200 2.98 17.38 1.87
CA TYR A 200 2.74 17.02 3.28
C TYR A 200 4.03 16.61 3.99
N LEU A 201 5.00 16.07 3.26
CA LEU A 201 6.32 15.72 3.81
C LEU A 201 7.15 16.95 4.21
N GLN A 202 6.71 18.17 3.85
CA GLN A 202 7.29 19.42 4.33
C GLN A 202 6.80 19.85 5.72
N LEU A 203 5.81 19.14 6.29
CA LEU A 203 5.29 19.38 7.62
C LEU A 203 6.04 18.50 8.63
N ASP A 204 6.59 19.12 9.68
CA ASP A 204 7.48 18.43 10.63
C ASP A 204 6.78 17.28 11.39
N ASP A 205 5.46 17.40 11.59
CA ASP A 205 4.64 16.43 12.33
C ASP A 205 4.23 15.19 11.50
N VAL A 206 4.47 15.21 10.18
CA VAL A 206 4.07 14.11 9.28
C VAL A 206 5.25 13.18 9.06
N LEU A 207 5.14 11.91 9.47
CA LEU A 207 6.20 10.88 9.39
C LEU A 207 7.54 11.30 10.07
N PRO A 208 7.55 11.59 11.38
CA PRO A 208 8.73 12.10 12.10
C PRO A 208 9.95 11.16 12.06
N SER A 209 9.75 9.87 11.85
CA SER A 209 10.85 8.89 11.75
C SER A 209 11.39 8.71 10.34
N LEU A 210 10.85 9.43 9.34
CA LEU A 210 11.22 9.25 7.94
C LEU A 210 12.68 9.67 7.69
N ASP A 211 13.49 8.69 7.32
CA ASP A 211 14.93 8.83 7.07
C ASP A 211 15.23 8.82 5.56
N THR A 212 14.57 7.93 4.81
CA THR A 212 14.80 7.72 3.38
C THR A 212 13.52 7.88 2.56
N LEU A 213 13.56 8.70 1.51
CA LEU A 213 12.46 8.92 0.57
C LEU A 213 12.86 8.48 -0.84
N HIS A 214 12.12 7.56 -1.43
CA HIS A 214 12.36 7.06 -2.79
C HIS A 214 11.29 7.58 -3.75
N LEU A 215 11.71 8.17 -4.88
CA LEU A 215 10.84 8.79 -5.88
C LEU A 215 11.03 8.11 -7.24
N THR A 216 10.05 7.32 -7.69
CA THR A 216 10.23 6.45 -8.89
C THR A 216 9.90 7.07 -10.25
N GLU A 217 9.15 8.15 -10.28
CA GLU A 217 8.83 8.88 -11.53
C GLU A 217 9.17 10.37 -11.39
N ALA A 218 10.31 10.65 -10.75
CA ALA A 218 10.74 12.01 -10.44
C ALA A 218 11.04 12.87 -11.68
N TRP A 219 11.17 12.23 -12.85
CA TRP A 219 11.52 12.84 -14.13
C TRP A 219 10.30 13.00 -15.03
N LYS A 220 10.24 14.10 -15.78
CA LYS A 220 9.21 14.39 -16.80
C LYS A 220 9.34 13.44 -17.98
N ASN A 221 10.56 13.18 -18.40
CA ASN A 221 10.92 12.26 -19.48
C ASN A 221 12.12 11.43 -19.02
N ASP A 222 11.91 10.17 -18.71
CA ASP A 222 12.98 9.28 -18.28
C ASP A 222 13.69 8.67 -19.50
N SER A 223 14.30 9.53 -20.31
CA SER A 223 14.99 9.15 -21.55
C SER A 223 16.47 8.83 -21.29
N ARG A 224 17.15 8.33 -22.33
CA ARG A 224 18.60 8.08 -22.33
C ARG A 224 19.42 9.35 -22.53
N GLU A 225 18.81 10.48 -22.84
CA GLU A 225 19.53 11.74 -23.01
C GLU A 225 20.04 12.24 -21.64
N PRO A 226 21.12 13.04 -21.61
CA PRO A 226 21.60 13.64 -20.37
C PRO A 226 20.50 14.50 -19.77
N LYS A 227 20.03 14.11 -18.59
CA LYS A 227 18.96 14.82 -17.88
C LYS A 227 19.49 16.12 -17.30
N GLU A 228 18.70 17.18 -17.41
CA GLU A 228 18.94 18.47 -16.79
C GLU A 228 17.97 18.74 -15.64
N TRP A 229 18.22 19.81 -14.89
CA TRP A 229 17.36 20.20 -13.77
C TRP A 229 15.90 20.35 -14.21
N ASP A 230 15.68 20.93 -15.38
CA ASP A 230 14.36 21.17 -15.95
C ASP A 230 13.61 19.89 -16.35
N ASP A 231 14.30 18.74 -16.41
CA ASP A 231 13.67 17.44 -16.64
C ASP A 231 13.05 16.85 -15.38
N LEU A 232 13.34 17.37 -14.18
CA LEU A 232 12.62 16.97 -12.97
C LEU A 232 11.16 17.45 -13.00
N GLN A 233 10.27 16.67 -12.38
CA GLN A 233 8.89 17.11 -12.18
C GLN A 233 8.88 18.40 -11.34
N PRO A 234 8.01 19.39 -11.65
CA PRO A 234 8.00 20.67 -10.94
C PRO A 234 7.79 20.54 -9.42
N ASP A 235 6.97 19.58 -8.99
CA ASP A 235 6.72 19.31 -7.58
C ASP A 235 7.95 18.76 -6.87
N VAL A 236 8.77 17.96 -7.56
CA VAL A 236 10.06 17.47 -7.05
C VAL A 236 11.04 18.64 -6.94
N GLN A 237 11.17 19.47 -7.98
CA GLN A 237 12.01 20.67 -7.93
C GLN A 237 11.63 21.59 -6.76
N THR A 238 10.33 21.83 -6.59
CA THR A 238 9.79 22.67 -5.50
C THR A 238 10.08 22.04 -4.15
N PHE A 239 9.85 20.73 -4.00
CA PHE A 239 10.17 20.00 -2.78
C PHE A 239 11.65 20.11 -2.42
N LEU A 240 12.55 19.87 -3.39
CA LEU A 240 13.99 19.97 -3.23
C LEU A 240 14.47 21.37 -2.82
N THR A 241 13.87 22.41 -3.39
CA THR A 241 14.29 23.81 -3.18
C THR A 241 13.59 24.51 -2.01
N SER A 242 12.50 23.95 -1.49
CA SER A 242 11.68 24.57 -0.42
C SER A 242 12.40 24.78 0.92
N GLY A 243 13.66 24.33 1.06
CA GLY A 243 14.52 24.63 2.21
C GLY A 243 14.15 23.92 3.53
N LYS A 244 13.06 23.13 3.54
CA LYS A 244 12.60 22.34 4.71
C LYS A 244 13.02 20.87 4.68
N LEU A 245 13.74 20.45 3.66
CA LEU A 245 14.31 19.10 3.61
C LEU A 245 15.35 18.84 4.70
N SER A 246 15.94 19.92 5.23
CA SER A 246 17.14 19.91 6.04
C SER A 246 16.82 19.72 7.53
N GLN A 247 16.74 18.46 7.93
CA GLN A 247 17.38 17.88 9.14
C GLN A 247 16.92 16.44 9.38
N ARG A 248 15.72 16.07 8.89
CA ARG A 248 15.08 14.78 9.18
C ARG A 248 15.35 13.71 8.12
N ILE A 249 15.14 14.03 6.84
CA ILE A 249 15.33 13.08 5.74
C ILE A 249 16.81 13.06 5.35
N ARG A 250 17.51 11.99 5.75
CA ARG A 250 18.95 11.80 5.46
C ARG A 250 19.22 11.37 4.04
N SER A 251 18.27 10.73 3.36
CA SER A 251 18.44 10.25 1.99
C SER A 251 17.19 10.47 1.15
N ILE A 252 17.37 11.07 -0.03
CA ILE A 252 16.34 11.16 -1.06
C ILE A 252 16.87 10.41 -2.28
N VAL A 253 16.20 9.35 -2.68
CA VAL A 253 16.58 8.54 -3.85
C VAL A 253 15.70 8.95 -5.02
N LEU A 254 16.29 9.58 -6.03
CA LEU A 254 15.63 9.85 -7.31
C LEU A 254 15.87 8.64 -8.21
N LEU A 255 14.84 7.82 -8.43
CA LEU A 255 15.02 6.66 -9.30
C LEU A 255 14.83 7.00 -10.77
N SER A 256 15.61 6.34 -11.60
CA SER A 256 15.57 6.48 -13.07
C SER A 256 15.89 5.14 -13.73
N THR A 257 15.17 4.82 -14.79
CA THR A 257 15.48 3.69 -15.68
C THR A 257 16.77 3.94 -16.48
N HIS A 258 17.23 5.19 -16.59
CA HIS A 258 18.39 5.61 -17.35
C HIS A 258 19.22 6.64 -16.57
N LEU A 259 20.28 6.19 -15.89
CA LEU A 259 21.18 7.03 -15.07
C LEU A 259 22.11 7.97 -15.87
N ASN A 260 21.62 8.59 -16.94
CA ASN A 260 22.39 9.56 -17.72
C ASN A 260 22.04 10.98 -17.27
N LEU A 261 22.86 11.56 -16.39
CA LEU A 261 22.73 12.95 -15.96
C LEU A 261 23.75 13.83 -16.67
N SER A 262 23.40 15.09 -16.92
CA SER A 262 24.41 16.07 -17.30
C SER A 262 25.38 16.34 -16.15
N ASP A 263 26.65 16.62 -16.49
CA ASP A 263 27.68 16.97 -15.49
C ASP A 263 27.27 18.20 -14.65
N THR A 264 26.52 19.11 -15.26
CA THR A 264 25.98 20.31 -14.61
C THR A 264 24.95 19.95 -13.55
N LEU A 265 23.99 19.07 -13.87
CA LEU A 265 23.01 18.60 -12.90
C LEU A 265 23.65 17.80 -11.77
N TRP A 266 24.56 16.88 -12.09
CA TRP A 266 25.28 16.10 -11.09
C TRP A 266 26.01 17.00 -10.10
N SER A 267 26.81 17.94 -10.60
CA SER A 267 27.56 18.88 -9.77
C SER A 267 26.63 19.76 -8.92
N PHE A 268 25.50 20.19 -9.49
CA PHE A 268 24.49 20.98 -8.79
C PHE A 268 23.84 20.20 -7.63
N LEU A 269 23.43 18.96 -7.86
CA LEU A 269 22.84 18.10 -6.83
C LEU A 269 23.84 17.83 -5.70
N GLN A 270 25.08 17.46 -6.01
CA GLN A 270 26.11 17.21 -5.00
C GLN A 270 26.42 18.44 -4.14
N SER A 271 26.45 19.62 -4.75
CA SER A 271 26.83 20.86 -4.06
C SER A 271 25.71 21.41 -3.17
N ASN A 272 24.45 21.29 -3.61
CA ASN A 272 23.31 21.93 -2.94
C ASN A 272 22.46 20.95 -2.13
N PHE A 273 22.48 19.67 -2.47
CA PHE A 273 21.60 18.64 -1.90
C PHE A 273 22.37 17.34 -1.65
N PRO A 274 23.33 17.32 -0.71
CA PRO A 274 24.22 16.18 -0.47
C PRO A 274 23.50 14.91 0.04
N ASN A 275 22.24 15.04 0.47
CA ASN A 275 21.37 13.92 0.84
C ASN A 275 20.65 13.27 -0.35
N ILE A 276 20.79 13.80 -1.57
CA ILE A 276 20.20 13.20 -2.77
C ILE A 276 21.13 12.13 -3.33
N THR A 277 20.56 10.95 -3.56
CA THR A 277 21.19 9.83 -4.27
C THR A 277 20.35 9.46 -5.49
N LEU A 278 20.98 8.84 -6.48
CA LEU A 278 20.33 8.43 -7.73
C LEU A 278 20.47 6.91 -7.86
N SER A 279 19.39 6.24 -8.26
CA SER A 279 19.33 4.78 -8.36
C SER A 279 18.51 4.30 -9.55
#